data_AF-A0A946EAJ7-F1
#
_entry.id   AF-A0A946EAJ7-F1
#
_cell.length_a   1.000
_cell.length_b   1.000
_cell.length_c   1.000
_cell.angle_alpha   90.00
_cell.angle_beta   90.00
_cell.angle_gamma   90.00
#
_symmetry.space_group_name_H-M   'P 1'
#
loop_
_entity.id
_entity.type
_entity.pdbx_description
1 polymer ?
#
loop_
_entity_poly.entity_id
_entity_poly.type
_entity_poly.pdbx_seq_one_letter_code
_entity_poly.pdbx_strand_id
1 'polypeptide(L)'
;ELMRLFIDLDFITTEDSEEERNMFFDVFKNLMQLLTKPFRADEFYFGGDKYYNSVHEYGLELSKRKDLKKAGNARGSKHLVFVNRTYLGLYSLLNELNATIKTTVSFNFDKEKQNFT
;
A
#
# COMPACT_ATOMS: atom_id res chain seq x y z
N GLU A 1 1.26 19.03 -2.74
CA GLU A 1 0.06 18.19 -2.91
C GLU A 1 0.08 16.97 -1.99
N LEU A 2 1.10 16.11 -2.04
CA LEU A 2 1.14 14.87 -1.24
C LEU A 2 1.15 15.07 0.29
N MET A 3 1.92 16.04 0.80
CA MET A 3 1.93 16.37 2.24
C MET A 3 0.53 16.76 2.75
N ARG A 4 -0.23 17.49 1.93
CA ARG A 4 -1.60 17.88 2.27
C ARG A 4 -2.51 16.66 2.37
N LEU A 5 -2.42 15.73 1.43
CA LEU A 5 -3.17 14.46 1.49
C LEU A 5 -2.81 13.64 2.73
N PHE A 6 -1.54 13.64 3.15
CA PHE A 6 -1.12 12.94 4.36
C PHE A 6 -1.68 13.57 5.63
N ILE A 7 -1.85 14.90 5.64
CA ILE A 7 -2.53 15.59 6.73
C ILE A 7 -4.03 15.28 6.70
N ASP A 8 -4.68 15.38 5.54
CA ASP A 8 -6.11 15.13 5.37
C ASP A 8 -6.52 13.67 5.70
N LEU A 9 -5.57 12.72 5.58
CA LEU A 9 -5.75 11.31 5.91
C LEU A 9 -5.27 10.93 7.32
N ASP A 10 -4.89 11.91 8.14
CA ASP A 10 -4.37 11.75 9.52
C ASP A 10 -3.07 10.93 9.61
N PHE A 11 -2.27 10.86 8.55
CA PHE A 11 -0.93 10.24 8.60
C PHE A 11 0.08 11.14 9.30
N ILE A 12 -0.04 12.45 9.07
CA ILE A 12 0.80 13.49 9.65
C ILE A 12 -0.14 14.49 10.33
N THR A 13 0.17 14.91 11.55
CA THR A 13 -0.67 15.83 12.31
C THR A 13 -0.01 17.19 12.43
N THR A 14 -0.79 18.21 12.80
CA THR A 14 -0.27 19.57 12.98
C THR A 14 0.62 19.71 14.21
N GLU A 15 0.53 18.77 15.15
CA GLU A 15 1.28 18.72 16.40
C GLU A 15 2.66 18.07 16.22
N ASP A 16 2.89 17.37 15.11
CA ASP A 16 4.16 16.73 14.80
C ASP A 16 5.28 17.77 14.66
N SER A 17 6.45 17.47 15.24
CA SER A 17 7.68 18.23 15.00
C SER A 17 8.11 18.15 13.53
N GLU A 18 8.99 19.05 13.10
CA GLU A 18 9.50 19.01 11.72
C GLU A 18 10.21 17.68 11.41
N GLU A 19 10.95 17.14 12.37
CA GLU A 19 11.60 15.84 12.28
C GLU A 19 10.59 14.70 12.15
N GLU A 20 9.51 14.72 12.94
CA GLU A 20 8.44 13.72 12.88
C GLU A 20 7.70 13.78 11.55
N ARG A 21 7.36 14.97 11.05
CA ARG A 21 6.70 15.14 9.75
C ARG A 21 7.53 14.54 8.62
N ASN A 22 8.83 14.84 8.58
CA ASN A 22 9.74 14.30 7.57
C ASN A 22 9.85 12.77 7.68
N MET A 23 10.00 12.25 8.91
CA MET A 23 10.06 10.82 9.17
C MET A 23 8.79 10.09 8.69
N PHE A 24 7.60 10.58 9.08
CA PHE A 24 6.33 9.96 8.68
C PHE A 24 6.08 10.09 7.19
N PHE A 25 6.42 11.24 6.60
CA PHE A 25 6.32 11.44 5.16
C PHE A 25 7.09 10.36 4.40
N ASP A 26 8.35 10.11 4.78
CA ASP A 26 9.16 9.08 4.12
C ASP A 26 8.62 7.67 4.34
N VAL A 27 8.14 7.35 5.56
CA VAL A 27 7.53 6.06 5.85
C VAL A 27 6.30 5.79 4.98
N PHE A 28 5.35 6.72 4.95
CA PHE A 28 4.11 6.54 4.19
C PHE A 28 4.35 6.59 2.68
N LYS A 29 5.26 7.47 2.22
CA LYS A 29 5.70 7.49 0.82
C LYS A 29 6.26 6.13 0.39
N ASN A 30 7.17 5.55 1.16
CA ASN A 30 7.80 4.27 0.82
C ASN A 30 6.79 3.11 0.89
N LEU A 31 5.91 3.10 1.90
CA LEU A 31 4.85 2.10 2.01
C LEU A 31 3.91 2.14 0.81
N MET A 32 3.44 3.33 0.41
CA MET A 32 2.61 3.48 -0.79
C MET A 32 3.38 3.10 -2.04
N GLN A 33 4.65 3.46 -2.17
CA GLN A 33 5.47 3.08 -3.31
C GLN A 33 5.55 1.57 -3.49
N LEU A 34 5.69 0.81 -2.41
CA LEU A 34 5.69 -0.64 -2.42
C LEU A 34 4.29 -1.22 -2.70
N LEU A 35 3.28 -0.85 -1.92
CA LEU A 35 1.94 -1.43 -2.00
C LEU A 35 1.23 -1.14 -3.33
N THR A 36 1.51 0.01 -3.94
CA THR A 36 0.89 0.40 -5.22
C THR A 36 1.70 0.01 -6.44
N LYS A 37 2.88 -0.61 -6.26
CA LYS A 37 3.74 -1.04 -7.37
C LYS A 37 3.01 -1.89 -8.41
N PRO A 38 2.12 -2.84 -8.05
CA PRO A 38 1.40 -3.63 -9.04
C PRO A 38 0.50 -2.79 -9.94
N PHE A 39 -0.11 -1.73 -9.42
CA PHE A 39 -1.04 -0.88 -10.15
C PHE A 39 -0.37 0.11 -11.14
N ARG A 40 0.97 0.10 -11.22
CA ARG A 40 1.74 0.97 -12.13
C ARG A 40 2.15 0.29 -13.43
N ALA A 41 1.72 -0.94 -13.63
CA ALA A 41 1.93 -1.71 -14.84
C ALA A 41 0.60 -2.23 -15.37
N ASP A 42 0.56 -2.67 -16.62
CA ASP A 42 -0.62 -3.33 -17.20
C ASP A 42 -0.76 -4.78 -16.72
N GLU A 43 0.38 -5.44 -16.50
CA GLU A 43 0.49 -6.77 -15.91
C GLU A 43 1.56 -6.78 -14.83
N PHE A 44 1.32 -7.57 -13.78
CA PHE A 44 2.27 -7.74 -12.68
C PHE A 44 2.40 -9.22 -12.30
N TYR A 45 3.64 -9.70 -12.26
CA TYR A 45 3.98 -11.02 -11.77
C TYR A 45 4.23 -10.97 -10.26
N PHE A 46 3.38 -11.66 -9.49
CA PHE A 46 3.45 -11.70 -8.03
C PHE A 46 4.35 -12.82 -7.48
N GLY A 47 4.73 -13.80 -8.31
CA GLY A 47 5.54 -14.94 -7.88
C GLY A 47 7.03 -14.63 -7.68
N GLY A 48 7.77 -15.67 -7.31
CA GLY A 48 9.22 -15.61 -7.14
C GLY A 48 9.70 -14.89 -5.87
N ASP A 49 8.82 -14.68 -4.89
CA ASP A 49 9.03 -14.17 -3.52
C ASP A 49 9.61 -12.75 -3.41
N LYS A 50 10.32 -12.24 -4.41
CA LYS A 50 11.07 -10.99 -4.34
C LYS A 50 10.19 -9.79 -4.04
N TYR A 51 9.04 -9.68 -4.71
CA TYR A 51 8.11 -8.58 -4.47
C TYR A 51 7.43 -8.73 -3.11
N TYR A 52 6.85 -9.90 -2.83
CA TYR A 52 6.15 -10.15 -1.57
C TYR A 52 7.07 -9.94 -0.36
N ASN A 53 8.29 -10.48 -0.38
CA ASN A 53 9.28 -10.30 0.68
C ASN A 53 9.61 -8.83 0.88
N SER A 54 9.78 -8.03 -0.19
CA SER A 54 10.04 -6.59 -0.04
C SER A 54 8.94 -5.84 0.72
N VAL A 55 7.67 -6.21 0.48
CA VAL A 55 6.53 -5.63 1.19
C VAL A 55 6.48 -6.13 2.64
N HIS A 56 6.68 -7.43 2.84
CA HIS A 56 6.63 -8.08 4.15
C HIS A 56 7.76 -7.59 5.08
N GLU A 57 8.99 -7.55 4.58
CA GLU A 57 10.18 -7.08 5.30
C GLU A 57 10.04 -5.63 5.71
N TYR A 58 9.53 -4.77 4.82
CA TYR A 58 9.30 -3.37 5.15
C TYR A 58 8.26 -3.23 6.27
N GLY A 59 7.14 -3.98 6.20
CA GLY A 59 6.15 -4.03 7.28
C GLY A 59 6.74 -4.49 8.62
N LEU A 60 7.61 -5.51 8.60
CA LEU A 60 8.33 -5.98 9.78
C LEU A 60 9.30 -4.94 10.32
N GLU A 61 10.06 -4.23 9.47
CA GLU A 61 10.95 -3.15 9.86
C GLU A 61 10.18 -2.05 10.59
N LEU A 62 9.08 -1.57 10.00
CA LEU A 62 8.22 -0.54 10.62
C LEU A 62 7.70 -1.00 11.99
N SER A 63 7.33 -2.28 12.14
CA SER A 63 6.87 -2.83 13.42
C SER A 63 7.94 -2.86 14.52
N LYS A 64 9.23 -2.80 14.15
CA LYS A 64 10.37 -2.86 15.07
C LYS A 64 10.96 -1.48 15.38
N ARG A 65 10.72 -0.49 14.52
CA ARG A 65 11.21 0.89 14.64
C ARG A 65 10.68 1.58 15.92
N LYS A 66 11.62 1.97 16.80
CA LYS A 66 11.31 2.53 18.14
C LYS A 66 10.84 3.98 18.09
N ASP A 67 11.39 4.75 17.16
CA ASP A 67 10.97 6.12 16.82
C ASP A 67 9.48 6.18 16.45
N LEU A 68 9.01 5.26 15.60
CA LEU A 68 7.60 5.19 15.23
C LEU A 68 6.69 4.83 16.41
N LYS A 69 7.14 3.94 17.30
CA LYS A 69 6.39 3.57 18.52
C LYS A 69 6.33 4.71 19.54
N LYS A 70 7.39 5.51 19.65
CA LYS A 70 7.47 6.64 20.59
C LYS A 70 6.63 7.83 20.15
N ALA A 71 6.53 8.07 18.84
CA ALA A 71 5.71 9.14 18.25
C ALA A 71 4.19 8.85 18.29
N GLY A 72 3.79 7.70 18.88
CA GLY A 72 2.80 7.64 19.95
C GLY A 72 1.30 7.79 19.64
N ASN A 73 0.91 8.32 18.48
CA ASN A 73 -0.50 8.43 18.11
C ASN A 73 -0.90 7.37 17.09
N ALA A 74 -2.15 6.89 17.16
CA ALA A 74 -2.72 6.10 16.07
C ALA A 74 -2.80 6.99 14.83
N ARG A 75 -2.02 6.67 13.80
CA ARG A 75 -1.93 7.45 12.56
C ARG A 75 -2.70 6.78 11.44
N GLY A 76 -3.37 7.61 10.65
CA GLY A 76 -4.18 7.20 9.53
C GLY A 76 -5.59 6.77 9.91
N SER A 77 -6.48 6.84 8.91
CA SER A 77 -7.82 6.28 9.01
C SER A 77 -7.79 4.80 9.44
N LYS A 78 -8.63 4.44 10.43
CA LYS A 78 -8.83 3.05 10.87
C LYS A 78 -9.17 2.13 9.69
N HIS A 79 -9.88 2.64 8.68
CA HIS A 79 -10.24 1.88 7.49
C HIS A 79 -9.03 1.47 6.65
N LEU A 80 -7.99 2.30 6.63
CA LEU A 80 -6.80 2.04 5.84
C LEU A 80 -5.98 0.85 6.38
N VAL A 81 -6.01 0.64 7.70
CA VAL A 81 -5.37 -0.54 8.32
C VAL A 81 -5.98 -1.82 7.75
N PHE A 82 -7.30 -1.86 7.55
CA PHE A 82 -7.97 -3.01 6.94
C PHE A 82 -7.58 -3.18 5.47
N VAL A 83 -7.61 -2.10 4.68
CA VAL A 83 -7.22 -2.12 3.26
C VAL A 83 -5.78 -2.63 3.08
N ASN A 84 -4.84 -2.12 3.88
CA ASN A 84 -3.43 -2.54 3.81
C ASN A 84 -3.25 -4.01 4.21
N ARG A 85 -3.95 -4.48 5.25
CA ARG A 85 -3.93 -5.91 5.65
C ARG A 85 -4.53 -6.81 4.57
N THR A 86 -5.60 -6.38 3.92
CA THR A 86 -6.18 -7.10 2.78
C THR A 86 -5.18 -7.20 1.62
N TYR A 87 -4.47 -6.11 1.29
CA TYR A 87 -3.42 -6.16 0.26
C TYR A 87 -2.30 -7.14 0.62
N LEU A 88 -1.83 -7.15 1.86
CA LEU A 88 -0.79 -8.11 2.30
C LEU A 88 -1.25 -9.56 2.12
N GLY A 89 -2.47 -9.88 2.56
CA GLY A 89 -3.02 -11.23 2.41
C GLY A 89 -3.20 -11.63 0.95
N LEU A 90 -3.75 -10.72 0.12
CA LEU A 90 -3.91 -10.94 -1.31
C LEU A 90 -2.57 -11.14 -2.01
N TYR A 91 -1.56 -10.33 -1.70
CA TYR A 91 -0.24 -10.46 -2.30
C TYR A 91 0.47 -11.74 -1.88
N SER A 92 0.26 -12.22 -0.65
CA SER A 92 0.74 -13.55 -0.22
C SER A 92 0.13 -14.65 -1.08
N LEU A 93 -1.20 -14.63 -1.24
CA LEU A 93 -1.91 -15.64 -2.04
C LEU A 93 -1.44 -15.63 -3.50
N LEU A 94 -1.33 -14.45 -4.12
CA LEU A 94 -0.89 -14.32 -5.51
C LEU A 94 0.58 -14.74 -5.69
N ASN A 95 1.42 -14.52 -4.68
CA ASN A 95 2.80 -15.00 -4.66
C ASN A 95 2.86 -16.53 -4.61
N GLU A 96 2.12 -17.16 -3.69
CA GLU A 96 2.04 -18.62 -3.57
C GLU A 96 1.55 -19.29 -4.87
N LEU A 97 0.61 -18.64 -5.56
CA LEU A 97 0.09 -19.11 -6.85
C LEU A 97 1.03 -18.84 -8.03
N ASN A 98 2.14 -18.11 -7.83
CA ASN A 98 2.99 -17.60 -8.90
C ASN A 98 2.19 -16.89 -10.01
N ALA A 99 1.22 -16.07 -9.61
CA ALA A 99 0.27 -15.48 -10.54
C ALA A 99 0.84 -14.28 -11.30
N THR A 100 0.54 -14.19 -12.60
CA THR A 100 0.62 -12.96 -13.39
C THR A 100 -0.78 -12.38 -13.51
N ILE A 101 -0.97 -11.15 -13.04
CA ILE A 101 -2.28 -10.48 -12.99
C ILE A 101 -2.29 -9.27 -13.91
N LYS A 102 -3.34 -9.15 -14.73
CA LYS A 102 -3.69 -7.90 -15.39
C LYS A 102 -4.22 -6.93 -14.35
N THR A 103 -3.48 -5.85 -14.12
CA THR A 103 -3.72 -4.87 -13.07
C THR A 103 -4.59 -3.70 -13.54
N THR A 104 -4.92 -3.68 -14.82
CA THR A 104 -5.92 -2.80 -15.43
C THR A 104 -7.30 -3.45 -15.42
N VAL A 105 -8.34 -2.65 -15.71
CA VAL A 105 -9.72 -3.14 -15.79
C VAL A 105 -9.80 -4.22 -16.89
N SER A 106 -10.16 -5.44 -16.49
CA SER A 106 -10.15 -6.61 -17.36
C SER A 106 -11.39 -6.76 -18.24
N PHE A 107 -12.42 -5.92 -18.04
CA PHE A 107 -13.69 -5.99 -18.76
C PHE A 107 -14.21 -4.59 -19.11
N ASN A 108 -14.85 -4.47 -20.26
CA ASN A 108 -15.60 -3.28 -20.64
C ASN A 108 -17.09 -3.64 -20.58
N PHE A 109 -17.81 -3.10 -19.60
CA PHE A 109 -19.22 -3.43 -19.36
C PHE A 109 -20.12 -3.21 -20.57
N ASP A 110 -19.87 -2.16 -21.36
CA ASP A 110 -20.67 -1.85 -22.55
C ASP A 110 -20.41 -2.83 -23.69
N LYS A 111 -19.15 -3.25 -23.87
CA LYS A 111 -18.79 -4.31 -24.83
C LYS A 111 -19.35 -5.67 -24.42
N GLU A 112 -19.26 -6.04 -23.14
CA GLU A 112 -19.79 -7.32 -22.66
C GLU A 112 -21.32 -7.38 -22.85
N LYS A 113 -22.03 -6.28 -22.60
CA LYS A 113 -23.50 -6.21 -22.80
C LYS A 113 -23.91 -6.42 -24.27
N GLN A 114 -23.11 -5.97 -25.23
CA GLN A 114 -23.36 -6.19 -26.66
C GLN A 114 -23.22 -7.66 -27.07
N ASN A 115 -22.42 -8.46 -26.36
CA ASN A 115 -22.28 -9.90 -26.63
C ASN A 115 -23.52 -10.72 -26.19
N PHE A 116 -24.42 -10.13 -25.40
CA PHE A 116 -25.65 -10.76 -24.91
C PHE A 116 -26.93 -10.34 -25.66
N THR A 117 -26.83 -9.43 -26.62
CA THR A 117 -27.97 -8.93 -27.43
C THR A 117 -27.80 -9.34 -28.88
#